data_AF-A0A0F9H9M7-F1
#
_entry.id   AF-A0A0F9H9M7-F1
#
_cell.length_a   1.000
_cell.length_b   1.000
_cell.length_c   1.000
_cell.angle_alpha   90.00
_cell.angle_beta   90.00
_cell.angle_gamma   90.00
#
_symmetry.space_group_name_H-M   'P 1'
#
loop_
_entity.id
_entity.type
_entity.pdbx_description
1 polymer ?
#
loop_
_entity_poly.entity_id
_entity_poly.type
_entity_poly.pdbx_seq_one_letter_code
_entity_poly.pdbx_strand_id
1 'polypeptide(L)'
;MEIGFLTKQLLLVRNMAQNYWIQVENKDWHQMLDLITQKDIYIRQVIDCSNKEKQILKAEQALLELTRILYNNLVSGVPHAKSA
;
A
#
# COMPACT_ATOMS: atom_id res chain seq x y z
N MET A 1 8.87 -13.49 -6.05
CA MET A 1 8.52 -12.19 -6.66
C MET A 1 9.77 -11.33 -6.64
N GLU A 2 10.09 -10.58 -7.70
CA GLU A 2 11.23 -9.66 -7.68
C GLU A 2 10.88 -8.36 -6.94
N ILE A 3 11.83 -7.80 -6.16
CA ILE A 3 11.62 -6.56 -5.42
C ILE A 3 11.19 -5.40 -6.33
N GLY A 4 11.76 -5.29 -7.53
CA GLY A 4 11.39 -4.23 -8.47
C GLY A 4 9.94 -4.31 -8.94
N PHE A 5 9.40 -5.53 -9.08
CA PHE A 5 7.98 -5.72 -9.39
C PHE A 5 7.11 -5.38 -8.17
N LEU A 6 7.46 -5.89 -6.99
CA LEU A 6 6.76 -5.59 -5.74
C LEU A 6 6.65 -4.08 -5.51
N THR A 7 7.75 -3.34 -5.61
CA THR A 7 7.77 -1.89 -5.42
C THR A 7 6.82 -1.19 -6.40
N LYS A 8 6.78 -1.61 -7.67
CA LYS A 8 5.84 -1.03 -8.66
C LYS A 8 4.39 -1.29 -8.27
N GLN A 9 4.06 -2.49 -7.80
CA GLN A 9 2.70 -2.81 -7.34
C GLN A 9 2.31 -1.98 -6.11
N LEU A 10 3.20 -1.86 -5.12
CA LEU A 10 2.96 -1.04 -3.93
C LEU A 10 2.73 0.44 -4.31
N LEU A 11 3.56 0.98 -5.21
CA LEU A 11 3.41 2.36 -5.69
C LEU A 11 2.13 2.57 -6.50
N LEU A 12 1.73 1.60 -7.32
CA LEU A 12 0.47 1.65 -8.07
C LEU A 12 -0.72 1.70 -7.11
N VAL A 13 -0.79 0.78 -6.15
CA VAL A 13 -1.90 0.75 -5.17
C VAL A 13 -1.89 2.00 -4.30
N ARG A 14 -0.72 2.49 -3.89
CA ARG A 14 -0.59 3.77 -3.18
C ARG A 14 -1.18 4.92 -3.99
N ASN A 15 -0.82 5.02 -5.28
CA ASN A 15 -1.35 6.06 -6.16
C ASN A 15 -2.88 5.95 -6.29
N MET A 16 -3.39 4.72 -6.43
CA MET A 16 -4.83 4.47 -6.47
C MET A 16 -5.52 4.93 -5.17
N ALA A 17 -4.99 4.56 -4.01
CA ALA A 17 -5.54 4.96 -2.72
C ALA A 17 -5.46 6.48 -2.47
N GLN A 18 -4.45 7.18 -3.01
CA GLN A 18 -4.31 8.63 -2.87
C GLN A 18 -5.29 9.40 -3.76
N ASN A 19 -5.45 8.99 -5.01
CA ASN A 19 -6.14 9.79 -6.02
C ASN A 19 -7.56 9.30 -6.31
N TYR A 20 -7.86 8.04 -5.98
CA TYR A 20 -9.09 7.37 -6.39
C TYR A 20 -9.81 6.69 -5.22
N TRP A 21 -9.61 7.19 -3.99
CA TRP A 21 -10.20 6.59 -2.79
C TRP A 21 -11.72 6.45 -2.88
N ILE A 22 -12.41 7.54 -3.27
CA ILE A 22 -13.88 7.63 -3.30
C ILE A 22 -14.52 6.85 -4.46
N GLN A 23 -13.71 6.43 -5.44
CA GLN A 23 -14.15 5.70 -6.63
C GLN A 23 -14.14 4.18 -6.43
N VAL A 24 -13.52 3.70 -5.35
CA VAL A 24 -13.43 2.29 -5.00
C VAL A 24 -14.23 2.07 -3.71
N GLU A 25 -14.94 0.95 -3.61
CA GLU A 25 -15.75 0.69 -2.43
C GLU A 25 -14.86 0.48 -1.19
N ASN A 26 -15.28 1.03 -0.04
CA ASN A 26 -14.53 0.87 1.21
C ASN A 26 -14.25 -0.60 1.57
N LYS A 27 -15.10 -1.55 1.16
CA LYS A 27 -14.89 -2.98 1.38
C LYS A 27 -13.63 -3.49 0.67
N ASP A 28 -13.33 -2.98 -0.52
CA ASP A 28 -12.19 -3.40 -1.32
C ASP A 28 -10.89 -2.86 -0.72
N TRP A 29 -10.93 -1.63 -0.17
CA TRP A 29 -9.81 -1.07 0.59
C TRP A 29 -9.54 -1.81 1.90
N HIS A 30 -10.58 -2.23 2.62
CA HIS A 30 -10.42 -3.12 3.78
C HIS A 30 -9.77 -4.43 3.39
N GLN A 31 -10.27 -5.09 2.34
CA GLN A 31 -9.70 -6.34 1.85
C GLN A 31 -8.23 -6.18 1.43
N MET A 32 -7.87 -5.06 0.80
CA MET A 32 -6.48 -4.75 0.46
C MET A 32 -5.60 -4.65 1.72
N LEU A 33 -6.06 -3.94 2.75
CA LEU A 33 -5.31 -3.82 4.01
C LEU A 33 -5.15 -5.18 4.71
N ASP A 34 -6.21 -5.98 4.73
CA ASP A 34 -6.16 -7.33 5.30
C ASP A 34 -5.16 -8.21 4.56
N LEU A 35 -5.17 -8.18 3.22
CA LEU A 35 -4.22 -8.96 2.40
C LEU A 35 -2.77 -8.52 2.62
N ILE A 36 -2.51 -7.21 2.74
CA ILE A 36 -1.19 -6.69 3.06
C ILE A 36 -0.75 -7.17 4.44
N THR A 37 -1.63 -7.09 5.44
CA THR A 37 -1.34 -7.52 6.81
C THR A 37 -1.06 -9.01 6.89
N GLN A 38 -1.91 -9.84 6.26
CA GLN A 38 -1.73 -11.29 6.22
C GLN A 38 -0.45 -11.72 5.50
N LYS A 39 0.02 -10.93 4.53
CA LYS A 39 1.22 -11.21 3.74
C LYS A 39 2.44 -10.39 4.16
N ASP A 40 2.38 -9.64 5.26
CA ASP A 40 3.45 -8.71 5.67
C ASP A 40 4.80 -9.41 5.79
N ILE A 41 4.84 -10.58 6.43
CA ILE A 41 6.06 -11.41 6.54
C ILE A 41 6.64 -11.74 5.16
N TYR A 42 5.80 -12.20 4.23
CA TYR A 42 6.26 -12.53 2.88
C TYR A 42 6.75 -11.30 2.11
N ILE A 43 6.04 -10.18 2.22
CA ILE A 43 6.42 -8.92 1.58
C ILE A 43 7.79 -8.46 2.11
N ARG A 44 7.98 -8.46 3.43
CA ARG A 44 9.26 -8.13 4.07
C ARG A 44 10.38 -9.06 3.63
N GLN A 45 10.14 -10.37 3.58
CA GLN A 45 11.12 -11.33 3.06
C GLN A 45 11.54 -11.02 1.62
N VAL A 46 10.61 -10.65 0.74
CA VAL A 46 10.94 -10.25 -0.65
C VAL A 46 11.80 -8.98 -0.68
N ILE A 47 11.57 -8.05 0.24
CA ILE A 47 12.36 -6.82 0.38
C ILE A 47 13.77 -7.17 0.88
N ASP A 48 13.88 -7.92 1.97
CA ASP A 48 15.13 -8.27 2.66
C ASP A 48 16.03 -9.17 1.81
N CYS A 49 15.47 -9.96 0.90
CA CYS A 49 16.22 -10.81 -0.02
C CYS A 49 16.95 -10.03 -1.13
N SER A 50 16.71 -8.73 -1.28
CA SER A 50 17.44 -7.89 -2.22
C SER A 50 18.83 -7.53 -1.67
N ASN A 51 19.84 -7.48 -2.54
CA ASN A 51 21.16 -6.97 -2.20
C ASN A 51 21.36 -5.49 -2.57
N LYS A 52 20.32 -4.83 -3.10
CA LYS A 52 20.37 -3.44 -3.56
C LYS A 52 19.68 -2.55 -2.53
N GLU A 53 20.47 -1.94 -1.65
CA GLU A 53 20.00 -1.05 -0.56
C GLU A 53 19.00 0.01 -1.04
N LYS A 54 19.27 0.68 -2.17
CA LYS A 54 18.34 1.67 -2.75
C LYS A 54 16.98 1.08 -3.12
N GLN A 55 16.92 -0.19 -3.55
CA GLN A 55 15.66 -0.86 -3.86
C GLN A 55 14.93 -1.27 -2.59
N ILE A 56 15.66 -1.70 -1.56
CA ILE A 56 15.12 -2.02 -0.22
C ILE A 56 14.41 -0.79 0.35
N LEU A 57 15.14 0.32 0.50
CA LEU A 57 14.59 1.56 1.07
C LEU A 57 13.35 2.04 0.30
N LYS A 58 13.38 1.96 -1.03
CA LYS A 58 12.24 2.35 -1.86
C LYS A 58 11.03 1.44 -1.66
N ALA A 59 11.25 0.14 -1.51
CA ALA A 59 10.16 -0.82 -1.28
C ALA A 59 9.56 -0.67 0.11
N GLU A 60 10.40 -0.51 1.15
CA GLU A 60 9.96 -0.26 2.53
C GLU A 60 9.15 1.03 2.61
N GLN A 61 9.63 2.11 2.00
CA GLN A 61 8.92 3.39 1.98
C GLN A 61 7.57 3.26 1.25
N ALA A 62 7.52 2.56 0.11
CA ALA A 62 6.26 2.35 -0.61
C ALA A 62 5.24 1.54 0.22
N LEU A 63 5.69 0.51 0.95
CA LEU A 63 4.85 -0.29 1.83
C LEU A 63 4.33 0.53 3.02
N LEU A 64 5.22 1.28 3.68
CA LEU A 64 4.88 2.13 4.82
C LEU A 64 3.87 3.21 4.44
N GLU A 65 4.09 3.90 3.33
CA GLU A 65 3.18 4.96 2.88
C GLU A 65 1.80 4.40 2.48
N LEU A 66 1.75 3.28 1.77
CA LEU A 66 0.50 2.61 1.41
C LEU A 66 -0.29 2.18 2.66
N THR A 67 0.35 1.44 3.56
CA THR A 67 -0.31 0.97 4.80
C THR A 67 -0.82 2.15 5.63
N ARG A 68 -0.04 3.22 5.75
CA ARG A 68 -0.47 4.45 6.44
C ARG A 68 -1.71 5.08 5.82
N ILE A 69 -1.78 5.17 4.49
CA ILE A 69 -2.97 5.72 3.80
C ILE A 69 -4.19 4.86 4.06
N LEU A 70 -4.05 3.53 3.93
CA LEU A 70 -5.14 2.59 4.18
C LEU A 70 -5.62 2.70 5.62
N TYR A 71 -4.73 2.60 6.61
CA TYR A 71 -5.11 2.73 8.02
C TYR A 71 -5.78 4.07 8.33
N ASN A 72 -5.21 5.18 7.87
CA ASN A 72 -5.74 6.50 8.18
C ASN A 72 -7.14 6.69 7.59
N ASN A 73 -7.38 6.31 6.34
CA ASN A 73 -8.69 6.51 5.73
C ASN A 73 -9.74 5.52 6.26
N LEU A 74 -9.37 4.29 6.63
CA LEU A 74 -10.31 3.27 7.14
C LEU A 74 -10.64 3.50 8.62
N VAL A 75 -9.66 3.85 9.45
CA VAL A 75 -9.86 4.08 10.89
C VAL A 75 -10.48 5.45 11.17
N SER A 76 -10.12 6.47 10.39
CA SER A 76 -10.59 7.84 10.66
C SER A 76 -12.02 8.10 10.16
N GLY A 77 -12.66 7.16 9.46
CA GLY A 77 -14.03 7.29 8.96
C GLY A 77 -14.29 8.56 8.14
N VAL A 78 -13.25 9.17 7.57
CA VAL A 78 -13.35 10.51 6.97
C VAL A 78 -14.20 10.39 5.71
N PRO A 79 -15.40 10.99 5.66
CA PRO A 79 -16.11 11.15 4.42
C PRO A 79 -15.33 12.21 3.66
N HIS A 80 -14.52 11.78 2.68
CA HIS A 80 -13.94 12.72 1.72
C HIS A 80 -15.11 13.39 0.99
N ALA A 81 -15.40 14.62 1.40
CA ALA A 81 -16.42 15.45 0.80
C ALA A 81 -16.12 15.57 -0.70
N LYS A 82 -17.12 15.25 -1.52
CA LYS A 82 -17.09 15.47 -2.95
C LYS A 82 -16.90 16.98 -3.18
N SER A 83 -15.70 17.40 -3.54
CA SER A 83 -15.53 18.69 -4.21
C SER A 83 -16.12 18.54 -5.61
N ALA A 84 -17.19 19.31 -5.84
CA ALA A 84 -17.95 19.41 -7.07
C ALA A 84 -17.13 19.98 -8.24
#